data_AF-A6TD98-F1
#
_entry.id   AF-A6TD98-F1
#
_cell.length_a   1.000
_cell.length_b   1.000
_cell.length_c   1.000
_cell.angle_alpha   90.00
_cell.angle_beta   90.00
_cell.angle_gamma   90.00
#
_symmetry.space_group_name_H-M   'P 1'
#
loop_
_entity.id
_entity.type
_entity.pdbx_description
1 polymer ?
#
loop_
_entity_poly.entity_id
_entity_poly.type
_entity_poly.pdbx_seq_one_letter_code
_entity_poly.pdbx_strand_id
1 'polypeptide(L)'
;MDTDTDLDRALAFYQPPPESWYSGIHKKIEATGQWIWETIQGDFNDNQSTGQVVTGTVISMIPLVDQICDVRDLVANCMKIKEGNDKKTDTTWAWVAMILTLVGLIPVAGSLIKGIFKVLFNSIRKAALAGKITLKAIDAAVSLFNRFIDMTVVQATMKYMRIYNPYQYAEKQVRELIAQLNVSVLLTKFDELMEVTGSLLDKAKSWGPESIRQPIETTWKLLVSIRSQANTMLEKALAPLNETLEKLAARLRQEGDNYYKAHTGANPHRPTRLKDAEEAELLVHNKPDWVDVGVTEKYPGLKQASAEQKSLMRLEKDKEGWPALSEDNIKSFHQMRYVELPQNEKLYRVLDPASSDNSFCWMREAEFMALKSKSQWRRRFAVWKSWNENGEYVVYTVPPGTTMKVWEGPAASQSRSVTDNGKNVDIVLEGGGIQIVIDPADLNLNYLGKRQHTGWGYRDFSDEVDMYIGIPQLQTKIFVPEE
;
A
#
# COMPACT_ATOMS: atom_id res chain seq x y z
N MET A 1 -39.90 -8.72 -4.26
CA MET A 1 -38.68 -8.24 -3.59
C MET A 1 -38.98 -6.82 -3.18
N ASP A 2 -39.01 -6.56 -1.89
CA ASP A 2 -39.56 -5.33 -1.32
C ASP A 2 -38.51 -4.21 -1.43
N THR A 3 -38.54 -3.46 -2.53
CA THR A 3 -37.48 -2.53 -2.96
C THR A 3 -37.19 -1.42 -1.94
N ASP A 4 -38.15 -1.11 -1.07
CA ASP A 4 -37.99 -0.11 -0.01
C ASP A 4 -37.07 -0.63 1.12
N THR A 5 -37.18 -1.92 1.49
CA THR A 5 -36.35 -2.50 2.57
C THR A 5 -34.89 -2.71 2.18
N ASP A 6 -34.60 -3.02 0.92
CA ASP A 6 -33.23 -3.19 0.44
C ASP A 6 -32.54 -1.83 0.26
N LEU A 7 -33.29 -0.81 -0.19
CA LEU A 7 -32.83 0.57 -0.22
C LEU A 7 -32.48 1.01 1.20
N ASP A 8 -33.40 0.95 2.16
CA ASP A 8 -33.17 1.34 3.56
C ASP A 8 -31.90 0.72 4.17
N ARG A 9 -31.60 -0.55 3.85
CA ARG A 9 -30.37 -1.23 4.30
C ARG A 9 -29.10 -0.70 3.62
N ALA A 10 -29.14 -0.39 2.33
CA ALA A 10 -28.03 0.24 1.62
C ALA A 10 -27.83 1.70 2.04
N LEU A 11 -28.92 2.42 2.36
CA LEU A 11 -28.92 3.79 2.84
C LEU A 11 -28.14 3.92 4.15
N ALA A 12 -28.36 3.01 5.10
CA ALA A 12 -27.72 3.02 6.43
C ALA A 12 -26.18 2.82 6.40
N PHE A 13 -25.61 2.41 5.26
CA PHE A 13 -24.18 2.10 5.13
C PHE A 13 -23.31 3.31 4.75
N TYR A 14 -23.78 4.21 3.88
CA TYR A 14 -22.94 5.31 3.35
C TYR A 14 -22.95 6.57 4.22
N GLN A 15 -24.07 6.89 4.86
CA GLN A 15 -24.17 7.90 5.92
C GLN A 15 -25.27 7.52 6.91
N PRO A 16 -25.14 7.86 8.21
CA PRO A 16 -26.26 7.75 9.13
C PRO A 16 -27.39 8.68 8.65
N PRO A 17 -28.66 8.25 8.71
CA PRO A 17 -29.78 9.10 8.30
C PRO A 17 -29.78 10.41 9.11
N PRO A 18 -30.03 11.58 8.48
CA PRO A 18 -30.01 12.87 9.17
C PRO A 18 -31.04 12.88 10.32
N GLU A 19 -30.82 13.66 11.38
CA GLU A 19 -31.73 13.72 12.55
C GLU A 19 -33.19 14.06 12.16
N SER A 20 -33.39 14.72 11.03
CA SER A 20 -34.71 15.02 10.44
C SER A 20 -35.52 13.79 10.01
N TRP A 21 -34.88 12.62 9.89
CA TRP A 21 -35.48 11.33 9.55
C TRP A 21 -36.57 10.89 10.53
N TYR A 22 -36.55 11.42 11.75
CA TYR A 22 -37.53 11.13 12.80
C TYR A 22 -38.73 12.09 12.82
N SER A 23 -38.85 13.02 11.85
CA SER A 23 -39.93 14.02 11.81
C SER A 23 -40.71 13.99 10.48
N GLY A 24 -42.02 13.70 10.51
CA GLY A 24 -43.00 13.89 9.42
C GLY A 24 -42.76 13.17 8.07
N ILE A 25 -43.80 12.52 7.52
CA ILE A 25 -43.70 11.71 6.28
C ILE A 25 -43.16 12.52 5.07
N HIS A 26 -43.58 13.77 4.87
CA HIS A 26 -43.09 14.60 3.75
C HIS A 26 -41.60 14.98 3.87
N LYS A 27 -41.14 15.35 5.07
CA LYS A 27 -39.71 15.67 5.31
C LYS A 27 -38.82 14.43 5.17
N LYS A 28 -39.34 13.25 5.49
CA LYS A 28 -38.65 11.96 5.28
C LYS A 28 -38.40 11.68 3.80
N ILE A 29 -39.37 11.94 2.92
CA ILE A 29 -39.24 11.71 1.47
C ILE A 29 -38.23 12.71 0.86
N GLU A 30 -38.33 14.00 1.22
CA GLU A 30 -37.38 15.04 0.79
C GLU A 30 -35.94 14.77 1.21
N ALA A 31 -35.73 14.36 2.47
CA ALA A 31 -34.42 13.96 2.96
C ALA A 31 -33.86 12.73 2.22
N THR A 32 -34.73 11.78 1.86
CA THR A 32 -34.31 10.58 1.11
C THR A 32 -33.86 10.94 -0.30
N GLY A 33 -34.59 11.81 -1.00
CA GLY A 33 -34.18 12.27 -2.33
C GLY A 33 -32.90 13.11 -2.32
N GLN A 34 -32.75 13.99 -1.34
CA GLN A 34 -31.53 14.77 -1.11
C GLN A 34 -30.32 13.87 -0.85
N TRP A 35 -30.48 12.84 -0.03
CA TRP A 35 -29.41 11.89 0.27
C TRP A 35 -29.00 11.05 -0.94
N ILE A 36 -29.97 10.57 -1.74
CA ILE A 36 -29.67 9.80 -2.97
C ILE A 36 -28.81 10.66 -3.88
N TRP A 37 -29.18 11.94 -4.01
CA TRP A 37 -28.42 12.91 -4.76
C TRP A 37 -27.00 13.12 -4.21
N GLU A 38 -26.84 13.37 -2.92
CA GLU A 38 -25.54 13.56 -2.26
C GLU A 38 -24.63 12.32 -2.39
N THR A 39 -25.22 11.12 -2.32
CA THR A 39 -24.50 9.85 -2.47
C THR A 39 -24.01 9.65 -3.91
N ILE A 40 -24.79 10.07 -4.92
CA ILE A 40 -24.37 10.06 -6.33
C ILE A 40 -23.29 11.12 -6.58
N GLN A 41 -23.41 12.30 -5.98
CA GLN A 41 -22.44 13.40 -6.13
C GLN A 41 -21.12 13.16 -5.40
N GLY A 42 -21.11 12.28 -4.39
CA GLY A 42 -19.89 11.83 -3.75
C GLY A 42 -19.43 12.69 -2.59
N ASP A 43 -20.27 12.88 -1.57
CA ASP A 43 -19.72 13.16 -0.24
C ASP A 43 -18.89 11.93 0.19
N PHE A 44 -17.57 11.95 -0.07
CA PHE A 44 -16.50 11.71 0.91
C PHE A 44 -15.14 11.26 0.32
N ASN A 45 -14.11 11.98 0.78
CA ASN A 45 -12.78 11.52 1.19
C ASN A 45 -11.98 10.65 0.18
N ASP A 46 -11.15 11.32 -0.62
CA ASP A 46 -10.19 10.72 -1.57
C ASP A 46 -9.11 9.82 -0.91
N ASN A 47 -8.96 9.89 0.42
CA ASN A 47 -8.01 9.10 1.20
C ASN A 47 -8.68 7.94 1.96
N GLN A 48 -9.43 7.10 1.25
CA GLN A 48 -9.80 5.79 1.82
C GLN A 48 -8.54 5.00 2.15
N SER A 49 -8.39 4.66 3.44
CA SER A 49 -7.26 3.87 3.90
C SER A 49 -7.26 2.52 3.20
N THR A 50 -6.09 1.93 3.03
CA THR A 50 -5.96 0.67 2.32
C THR A 50 -6.75 -0.49 2.96
N GLY A 51 -7.02 -0.41 4.28
CA GLY A 51 -7.91 -1.35 4.98
C GLY A 51 -9.39 -1.11 4.69
N GLN A 52 -9.82 0.15 4.51
CA GLN A 52 -11.19 0.49 4.14
C GLN A 52 -11.55 0.00 2.73
N VAL A 53 -10.60 -0.05 1.79
CA VAL A 53 -10.83 -0.62 0.45
C VAL A 53 -11.14 -2.12 0.52
N VAL A 54 -10.38 -2.86 1.32
CA VAL A 54 -10.54 -4.31 1.48
C VAL A 54 -11.87 -4.62 2.20
N THR A 55 -12.17 -3.92 3.30
CA THR A 55 -13.44 -4.06 4.02
C THR A 55 -14.63 -3.63 3.15
N GLY A 56 -14.51 -2.51 2.42
CA GLY A 56 -15.53 -2.03 1.49
C GLY A 56 -15.80 -2.99 0.33
N THR A 57 -14.80 -3.77 -0.09
CA THR A 57 -14.96 -4.80 -1.13
C THR A 57 -15.90 -5.91 -0.67
N VAL A 58 -15.79 -6.38 0.58
CA VAL A 58 -16.69 -7.38 1.15
C VAL A 58 -18.12 -6.83 1.24
N ILE A 59 -18.27 -5.55 1.60
CA ILE A 59 -19.58 -4.92 1.78
C ILE A 59 -20.27 -4.64 0.44
N SER A 60 -19.51 -4.27 -0.60
CA SER A 60 -20.06 -4.08 -1.95
C SER A 60 -20.55 -5.37 -2.61
N MET A 61 -20.37 -6.54 -2.00
CA MET A 61 -20.99 -7.77 -2.49
C MET A 61 -22.53 -7.78 -2.28
N ILE A 62 -23.08 -6.77 -1.58
CA ILE A 62 -24.53 -6.54 -1.48
C ILE A 62 -25.03 -5.86 -2.77
N PRO A 63 -25.98 -6.45 -3.51
CA PRO A 63 -26.34 -6.01 -4.87
C PRO A 63 -26.69 -4.52 -5.04
N LEU A 64 -27.42 -3.93 -4.09
CA LEU A 64 -27.84 -2.53 -4.20
C LEU A 64 -26.72 -1.54 -3.84
N VAL A 65 -25.85 -1.92 -2.90
CA VAL A 65 -24.65 -1.15 -2.52
C VAL A 65 -23.66 -1.12 -3.68
N ASP A 66 -23.50 -2.24 -4.40
CA ASP A 66 -22.66 -2.34 -5.61
C ASP A 66 -23.09 -1.32 -6.68
N GLN A 67 -24.39 -1.28 -7.00
CA GLN A 67 -24.95 -0.40 -8.03
C GLN A 67 -24.71 1.09 -7.73
N ILE A 68 -24.87 1.51 -6.47
CA ILE A 68 -24.62 2.90 -6.06
C ILE A 68 -23.13 3.24 -6.21
N CYS A 69 -22.24 2.31 -5.83
CA CYS A 69 -20.80 2.47 -6.03
C CYS A 69 -20.43 2.68 -7.50
N ASP A 70 -21.01 1.88 -8.41
CA ASP A 70 -20.73 1.95 -9.84
C ASP A 70 -21.22 3.27 -10.46
N VAL A 71 -22.42 3.72 -10.08
CA VAL A 71 -23.00 5.01 -10.53
C VAL A 71 -22.14 6.19 -10.09
N ARG A 72 -21.66 6.15 -8.84
CA ARG A 72 -20.76 7.18 -8.32
C ARG A 72 -19.43 7.21 -9.08
N ASP A 73 -18.84 6.04 -9.34
CA ASP A 73 -17.60 5.94 -10.10
C ASP A 73 -17.79 6.43 -11.55
N LEU A 74 -18.94 6.19 -12.18
CA LEU A 74 -19.29 6.74 -13.49
C LEU A 74 -19.31 8.27 -13.50
N VAL A 75 -19.99 8.87 -12.53
CA VAL A 75 -20.11 10.34 -12.40
C VAL A 75 -18.73 10.96 -12.19
N ALA A 76 -17.91 10.37 -11.30
CA ALA A 76 -16.55 10.83 -11.03
C ALA A 76 -15.65 10.77 -12.29
N ASN A 77 -15.69 9.66 -13.02
CA ASN A 77 -14.94 9.52 -14.28
C ASN A 77 -15.41 10.54 -15.33
N CYS A 78 -16.73 10.73 -15.49
CA CYS A 78 -17.27 11.73 -16.42
C CYS A 78 -16.84 13.16 -16.06
N MET A 79 -16.86 13.51 -14.78
CA MET A 79 -16.35 14.79 -14.29
C MET A 79 -14.86 14.97 -14.60
N LYS A 80 -14.04 13.93 -14.39
CA LYS A 80 -12.61 13.99 -14.70
C LYS A 80 -12.33 14.15 -16.19
N ILE A 81 -13.09 13.45 -17.05
CA ILE A 81 -13.00 13.59 -18.50
C ILE A 81 -13.41 15.00 -18.91
N LYS A 82 -14.50 15.55 -18.34
CA LYS A 82 -14.93 16.93 -18.60
C LYS A 82 -13.85 17.94 -18.23
N GLU A 83 -13.26 17.81 -17.04
CA GLU A 83 -12.17 18.66 -16.58
C GLU A 83 -11.00 18.66 -17.57
N GLY A 84 -10.59 17.47 -18.04
CA GLY A 84 -9.52 17.35 -19.02
C GLY A 84 -9.89 17.93 -20.39
N ASN A 85 -11.13 17.72 -20.86
CA ASN A 85 -11.62 18.30 -22.10
C ASN A 85 -11.64 19.83 -22.05
N ASP A 86 -12.10 20.42 -20.94
CA ASP A 86 -12.11 21.88 -20.72
C ASP A 86 -10.67 22.44 -20.72
N LYS A 87 -9.74 21.71 -20.10
CA LYS A 87 -8.30 22.06 -20.04
C LYS A 87 -7.53 21.71 -21.32
N LYS A 88 -8.17 21.06 -22.30
CA LYS A 88 -7.53 20.54 -23.53
C LYS A 88 -6.34 19.62 -23.26
N THR A 89 -6.39 18.83 -22.18
CA THR A 89 -5.36 17.84 -21.84
C THR A 89 -5.70 16.47 -22.43
N ASP A 90 -4.70 15.57 -22.49
CA ASP A 90 -4.96 14.19 -22.90
C ASP A 90 -5.83 13.46 -21.87
N THR A 91 -7.04 13.06 -22.28
CA THR A 91 -8.00 12.35 -21.43
C THR A 91 -7.92 10.83 -21.57
N THR A 92 -6.97 10.29 -22.34
CA THR A 92 -6.85 8.84 -22.61
C THR A 92 -6.87 8.02 -21.32
N TRP A 93 -6.12 8.42 -20.29
CA TRP A 93 -6.07 7.68 -19.02
C TRP A 93 -7.34 7.83 -18.16
N ALA A 94 -8.07 8.94 -18.27
CA ALA A 94 -9.38 9.06 -17.64
C ALA A 94 -10.40 8.11 -18.31
N TRP A 95 -10.28 7.89 -19.63
CA TRP A 95 -11.05 6.86 -20.33
C TRP A 95 -10.60 5.44 -19.98
N VAL A 96 -9.31 5.20 -19.72
CA VAL A 96 -8.85 3.91 -19.15
C VAL A 96 -9.48 3.66 -17.78
N ALA A 97 -9.53 4.68 -16.91
CA ALA A 97 -10.23 4.60 -15.63
C ALA A 97 -11.73 4.32 -15.79
N MET A 98 -12.38 4.94 -16.77
CA MET A 98 -13.76 4.65 -17.15
C MET A 98 -13.95 3.17 -17.53
N ILE A 99 -13.08 2.63 -18.39
CA ILE A 99 -13.16 1.21 -18.78
C ILE A 99 -13.05 0.29 -17.56
N LEU A 100 -12.13 0.58 -16.63
CA LEU A 100 -11.98 -0.20 -15.39
C LEU A 100 -13.22 -0.16 -14.50
N THR A 101 -13.97 0.95 -14.49
CA THR A 101 -15.28 1.02 -13.83
C THR A 101 -16.31 0.16 -14.55
N LEU A 102 -16.40 0.25 -15.89
CA LEU A 102 -17.36 -0.54 -16.68
C LEU A 102 -17.10 -2.06 -16.60
N VAL A 103 -15.83 -2.46 -16.49
CA VAL A 103 -15.42 -3.85 -16.26
C VAL A 103 -16.06 -4.43 -15.00
N GLY A 104 -16.24 -3.64 -13.94
CA GLY A 104 -16.88 -4.08 -12.69
C GLY A 104 -18.32 -4.58 -12.89
N LEU A 105 -18.99 -4.12 -13.93
CA LEU A 105 -20.36 -4.49 -14.30
C LEU A 105 -20.44 -5.72 -15.20
N ILE A 106 -19.32 -6.22 -15.70
CA ILE A 106 -19.32 -7.46 -16.48
C ILE A 106 -19.70 -8.59 -15.51
N PRO A 107 -20.81 -9.31 -15.75
CA PRO A 107 -21.24 -10.38 -14.86
C PRO A 107 -20.23 -11.52 -14.91
N VAL A 108 -19.32 -11.54 -13.94
CA VAL A 108 -18.39 -12.65 -13.70
C VAL A 108 -19.02 -13.69 -12.78
N ALA A 109 -18.71 -14.97 -13.03
CA ALA A 109 -19.28 -16.11 -12.33
C ALA A 109 -18.76 -16.23 -10.88
N GLY A 110 -19.28 -15.39 -9.98
CA GLY A 110 -19.11 -15.52 -8.53
C GLY A 110 -18.52 -14.28 -7.84
N SER A 111 -18.99 -14.04 -6.61
CA SER A 111 -18.60 -12.88 -5.80
C SER A 111 -17.09 -12.80 -5.50
N LEU A 112 -16.41 -13.95 -5.49
CA LEU A 112 -14.95 -14.00 -5.34
C LEU A 112 -14.24 -13.27 -6.49
N ILE A 113 -14.62 -13.52 -7.74
CA ILE A 113 -13.98 -12.91 -8.92
C ILE A 113 -14.20 -11.39 -8.91
N LYS A 114 -15.42 -10.95 -8.59
CA LYS A 114 -15.72 -9.53 -8.40
C LYS A 114 -14.79 -8.89 -7.35
N GLY A 115 -14.62 -9.56 -6.21
CA GLY A 115 -13.70 -9.11 -5.15
C GLY A 115 -12.26 -9.00 -5.65
N ILE A 116 -11.77 -9.99 -6.40
CA ILE A 116 -10.44 -10.00 -7.01
C ILE A 116 -10.23 -8.80 -7.94
N PHE A 117 -11.16 -8.57 -8.88
CA PHE A 117 -11.05 -7.44 -9.81
C PHE A 117 -11.10 -6.10 -9.10
N LYS A 118 -11.96 -5.96 -8.08
CA LYS A 118 -12.06 -4.71 -7.32
C LYS A 118 -10.74 -4.35 -6.65
N VAL A 119 -10.10 -5.30 -5.97
CA VAL A 119 -8.82 -5.03 -5.29
C VAL A 119 -7.65 -4.83 -6.27
N LEU A 120 -7.61 -5.59 -7.36
CA LEU A 120 -6.57 -5.45 -8.39
C LEU A 120 -6.69 -4.14 -9.17
N PHE A 121 -7.90 -3.75 -9.56
CA PHE A 121 -8.10 -2.58 -10.40
C PHE A 121 -8.16 -1.28 -9.63
N ASN A 122 -8.34 -1.31 -8.30
CA ASN A 122 -8.41 -0.09 -7.50
C ASN A 122 -7.15 0.79 -7.64
N SER A 123 -5.95 0.24 -7.38
CA SER A 123 -4.70 1.01 -7.50
C SER A 123 -4.41 1.45 -8.93
N ILE A 124 -4.77 0.59 -9.89
CA ILE A 124 -4.59 0.85 -11.33
C ILE A 124 -5.50 1.98 -11.79
N ARG A 125 -6.77 1.98 -11.39
CA ARG A 125 -7.75 3.03 -11.68
C ARG A 125 -7.34 4.36 -11.08
N LYS A 126 -6.89 4.38 -9.82
CA LYS A 126 -6.36 5.60 -9.17
C LYS A 126 -5.18 6.19 -9.93
N ALA A 127 -4.23 5.35 -10.38
CA ALA A 127 -3.11 5.80 -11.18
C ALA A 127 -3.54 6.32 -12.57
N ALA A 128 -4.49 5.66 -13.21
CA ALA A 128 -5.08 6.11 -14.47
C ALA A 128 -5.74 7.50 -14.33
N LEU A 129 -6.50 7.74 -13.25
CA LEU A 129 -7.07 9.05 -12.94
C LEU A 129 -6.02 10.14 -12.66
N ALA A 130 -4.84 9.74 -12.16
CA ALA A 130 -3.67 10.61 -11.99
C ALA A 130 -2.89 10.85 -13.31
N GLY A 131 -3.32 10.22 -14.42
CA GLY A 131 -2.83 10.50 -15.76
C GLY A 131 -1.79 9.52 -16.31
N LYS A 132 -1.40 8.47 -15.56
CA LYS A 132 -0.61 7.34 -16.10
C LYS A 132 -0.60 6.14 -15.14
N ILE A 133 -0.50 4.94 -15.70
CA ILE A 133 -0.32 3.72 -14.91
C ILE A 133 1.16 3.34 -14.87
N THR A 134 1.73 3.24 -13.67
CA THR A 134 3.13 2.88 -13.43
C THR A 134 3.26 1.44 -12.90
N LEU A 135 4.47 0.89 -12.94
CA LEU A 135 4.73 -0.42 -12.31
C LEU A 135 4.39 -0.41 -10.81
N LYS A 136 4.64 0.70 -10.10
CA LYS A 136 4.20 0.90 -8.72
C LYS A 136 2.71 0.69 -8.51
N ALA A 137 1.87 1.12 -9.45
CA ALA A 137 0.42 0.91 -9.36
C ALA A 137 0.04 -0.57 -9.49
N ILE A 138 0.78 -1.32 -10.33
CA ILE A 138 0.63 -2.77 -10.49
C ILE A 138 1.12 -3.51 -9.22
N ASP A 139 2.25 -3.11 -8.65
CA ASP A 139 2.74 -3.68 -7.39
C ASP A 139 1.79 -3.38 -6.22
N ALA A 140 1.23 -2.16 -6.17
CA ALA A 140 0.22 -1.79 -5.19
C ALA A 140 -1.08 -2.60 -5.36
N ALA A 141 -1.47 -2.92 -6.60
CA ALA A 141 -2.60 -3.81 -6.89
C ALA A 141 -2.35 -5.24 -6.35
N VAL A 142 -1.16 -5.80 -6.59
CA VAL A 142 -0.78 -7.11 -6.04
C VAL A 142 -0.70 -7.08 -4.51
N SER A 143 -0.19 -6.01 -3.91
CA SER A 143 -0.18 -5.84 -2.44
C SER A 143 -1.59 -5.81 -1.83
N LEU A 144 -2.54 -5.17 -2.50
CA LEU A 144 -3.96 -5.19 -2.12
C LEU A 144 -4.56 -6.58 -2.24
N PHE A 145 -4.28 -7.25 -3.35
CA PHE A 145 -4.71 -8.62 -3.59
C PHE A 145 -4.20 -9.59 -2.51
N ASN A 146 -2.94 -9.48 -2.11
CA ASN A 146 -2.36 -10.29 -1.03
C ASN A 146 -3.15 -10.15 0.27
N ARG A 147 -3.47 -8.91 0.67
CA ARG A 147 -4.29 -8.65 1.86
C ARG A 147 -5.70 -9.20 1.74
N PHE A 148 -6.29 -9.15 0.55
CA PHE A 148 -7.61 -9.70 0.30
C PHE A 148 -7.64 -11.22 0.44
N ILE A 149 -6.66 -11.93 -0.14
CA ILE A 149 -6.59 -13.40 -0.05
C ILE A 149 -6.22 -13.90 1.35
N ASP A 150 -5.64 -13.05 2.20
CA ASP A 150 -5.34 -13.36 3.60
C ASP A 150 -6.57 -13.24 4.53
N MET A 151 -7.69 -12.68 4.05
CA MET A 151 -8.91 -12.61 4.86
C MET A 151 -9.51 -14.00 5.07
N THR A 152 -9.88 -14.32 6.31
CA THR A 152 -10.44 -15.63 6.70
C THR A 152 -11.63 -16.06 5.83
N VAL A 153 -12.53 -15.12 5.49
CA VAL A 153 -13.70 -15.39 4.64
C VAL A 153 -13.29 -15.74 3.21
N VAL A 154 -12.27 -15.06 2.68
CA VAL A 154 -11.76 -15.30 1.33
C VAL A 154 -11.03 -16.64 1.27
N GLN A 155 -10.21 -16.96 2.28
CA GLN A 155 -9.56 -18.26 2.42
C GLN A 155 -10.58 -19.42 2.49
N ALA A 156 -11.64 -19.26 3.28
CA ALA A 156 -12.72 -20.25 3.37
C ALA A 156 -13.41 -20.45 2.01
N THR A 157 -13.68 -19.37 1.29
CA THR A 157 -14.28 -19.39 -0.06
C THR A 157 -13.37 -20.08 -1.07
N MET A 158 -12.08 -19.75 -1.09
CA MET A 158 -11.10 -20.38 -1.97
C MET A 158 -10.96 -21.87 -1.69
N LYS A 159 -10.95 -22.28 -0.42
CA LYS A 159 -10.94 -23.70 -0.02
C LYS A 159 -12.18 -24.43 -0.52
N TYR A 160 -13.37 -23.84 -0.37
CA TYR A 160 -14.62 -24.40 -0.88
C TYR A 160 -14.59 -24.57 -2.41
N MET A 161 -14.08 -23.57 -3.13
CA MET A 161 -13.94 -23.58 -4.59
C MET A 161 -12.75 -24.41 -5.09
N ARG A 162 -11.96 -25.01 -4.19
CA ARG A 162 -10.72 -25.76 -4.51
C ARG A 162 -9.70 -24.92 -5.29
N ILE A 163 -9.61 -23.63 -4.95
CA ILE A 163 -8.59 -22.72 -5.48
C ILE A 163 -7.36 -22.84 -4.59
N TYR A 164 -6.35 -23.55 -5.07
CA TYR A 164 -5.09 -23.74 -4.36
C TYR A 164 -4.09 -22.61 -4.66
N ASN A 165 -4.00 -22.16 -5.91
CA ASN A 165 -3.13 -21.05 -6.28
C ASN A 165 -3.96 -19.79 -6.58
N PRO A 166 -4.10 -18.86 -5.61
CA PRO A 166 -4.89 -17.66 -5.79
C PRO A 166 -4.34 -16.75 -6.90
N TYR A 167 -3.03 -16.70 -7.08
CA TYR A 167 -2.39 -15.86 -8.10
C TYR A 167 -2.62 -16.38 -9.51
N GLN A 168 -2.47 -17.69 -9.74
CA GLN A 168 -2.78 -18.29 -11.04
C GLN A 168 -4.27 -18.20 -11.35
N TYR A 169 -5.14 -18.35 -10.34
CA TYR A 169 -6.57 -18.14 -10.51
C TYR A 169 -6.86 -16.68 -10.93
N ALA A 170 -6.31 -15.70 -10.23
CA ALA A 170 -6.47 -14.29 -10.57
C ALA A 170 -5.89 -13.94 -11.94
N GLU A 171 -4.70 -14.45 -12.30
CA GLU A 171 -4.10 -14.30 -13.64
C GLU A 171 -5.08 -14.80 -14.70
N LYS A 172 -5.61 -16.01 -14.54
CA LYS A 172 -6.57 -16.60 -15.47
C LYS A 172 -7.80 -15.71 -15.63
N GLN A 173 -8.37 -15.22 -14.53
CA GLN A 173 -9.53 -14.33 -14.57
C GLN A 173 -9.23 -13.00 -15.29
N VAL A 174 -8.06 -12.41 -15.04
CA VAL A 174 -7.63 -11.19 -15.75
C VAL A 174 -7.49 -11.46 -17.26
N ARG A 175 -6.91 -12.59 -17.66
CA ARG A 175 -6.78 -12.96 -19.08
C ARG A 175 -8.12 -13.24 -19.75
N GLU A 176 -9.03 -13.91 -19.05
CA GLU A 176 -10.40 -14.15 -19.54
C GLU A 176 -11.16 -12.83 -19.71
N LEU A 177 -10.95 -11.86 -18.83
CA LEU A 177 -11.47 -10.52 -18.97
C LEU A 177 -10.88 -9.83 -20.22
N ILE A 178 -9.56 -9.80 -20.37
CA ILE A 178 -8.89 -9.19 -21.55
C ILE A 178 -9.49 -9.74 -22.86
N ALA A 179 -9.71 -11.06 -22.94
CA ALA A 179 -10.28 -11.69 -24.12
C ALA A 179 -11.72 -11.26 -24.45
N GLN A 180 -12.48 -10.80 -23.46
CA GLN A 180 -13.85 -10.33 -23.64
C GLN A 180 -13.93 -8.82 -23.94
N LEU A 181 -12.87 -8.06 -23.63
CA LEU A 181 -12.87 -6.61 -23.77
C LEU A 181 -12.88 -6.18 -25.23
N ASN A 182 -13.94 -5.48 -25.60
CA ASN A 182 -14.06 -4.79 -26.87
C ASN A 182 -15.00 -3.58 -26.72
N VAL A 183 -14.96 -2.67 -27.69
CA VAL A 183 -15.73 -1.42 -27.65
C VAL A 183 -17.23 -1.70 -27.52
N SER A 184 -17.77 -2.67 -28.25
CA SER A 184 -19.22 -2.97 -28.20
C SER A 184 -19.67 -3.40 -26.81
N VAL A 185 -18.93 -4.32 -26.16
CA VAL A 185 -19.25 -4.77 -24.79
C VAL A 185 -19.20 -3.61 -23.81
N LEU A 186 -18.19 -2.75 -23.92
CA LEU A 186 -18.04 -1.59 -23.05
C LEU A 186 -19.15 -0.56 -23.25
N LEU A 187 -19.58 -0.33 -24.49
CA LEU A 187 -20.71 0.57 -24.78
C LEU A 187 -22.00 0.03 -24.17
N THR A 188 -22.27 -1.27 -24.29
CA THR A 188 -23.42 -1.90 -23.64
C THR A 188 -23.37 -1.72 -22.11
N LYS A 189 -22.21 -1.94 -21.48
CA LYS A 189 -22.07 -1.72 -20.03
C LYS A 189 -22.18 -0.26 -19.62
N PHE A 190 -21.74 0.67 -20.46
CA PHE A 190 -21.98 2.09 -20.24
C PHE A 190 -23.48 2.38 -20.28
N ASP A 191 -24.20 1.86 -21.27
CA ASP A 191 -25.65 2.08 -21.43
C ASP A 191 -26.46 1.50 -20.26
N GLU A 192 -26.13 0.29 -19.80
CA GLU A 192 -26.72 -0.31 -18.60
C GLU A 192 -26.49 0.57 -17.37
N LEU A 193 -25.27 1.11 -17.18
CA LEU A 193 -24.96 1.97 -16.05
C LEU A 193 -25.66 3.34 -16.14
N MET A 194 -25.80 3.88 -17.35
CA MET A 194 -26.57 5.08 -17.62
C MET A 194 -28.04 4.89 -17.26
N GLU A 195 -28.64 3.75 -17.59
CA GLU A 195 -30.03 3.42 -17.24
C GLU A 195 -30.22 3.37 -15.71
N VAL A 196 -29.34 2.66 -15.00
CA VAL A 196 -29.35 2.62 -13.52
C VAL A 196 -29.19 4.03 -12.94
N THR A 197 -28.25 4.81 -13.47
CA THR A 197 -28.00 6.19 -13.03
C THR A 197 -29.24 7.06 -13.24
N GLY A 198 -29.87 6.98 -14.41
CA GLY A 198 -31.09 7.70 -14.74
C GLY A 198 -32.22 7.38 -13.77
N SER A 199 -32.44 6.09 -13.48
CA SER A 199 -33.45 5.63 -12.52
C SER A 199 -33.22 6.20 -11.11
N LEU A 200 -31.96 6.22 -10.65
CA LEU A 200 -31.62 6.79 -9.33
C LEU A 200 -31.79 8.32 -9.31
N LEU A 201 -31.40 9.02 -10.37
CA LEU A 201 -31.57 10.47 -10.49
C LEU A 201 -33.05 10.87 -10.58
N ASP A 202 -33.88 10.09 -11.28
CA ASP A 202 -35.32 10.32 -11.35
C ASP A 202 -35.98 10.15 -9.98
N LYS A 203 -35.59 9.12 -9.23
CA LYS A 203 -36.01 8.95 -7.84
C LYS A 203 -35.59 10.14 -6.99
N ALA A 204 -34.31 10.54 -7.05
CA ALA A 204 -33.81 11.71 -6.33
C ALA A 204 -34.59 12.99 -6.69
N LYS A 205 -34.87 13.23 -7.98
CA LYS A 205 -35.66 14.38 -8.46
C LYS A 205 -37.11 14.34 -7.98
N SER A 206 -37.71 13.15 -7.92
CA SER A 206 -39.11 12.97 -7.51
C SER A 206 -39.31 13.14 -6.02
N TRP A 207 -38.32 12.74 -5.22
CA TRP A 207 -38.42 12.72 -3.77
C TRP A 207 -37.77 13.93 -3.13
N GLY A 208 -36.71 14.49 -3.71
CA GLY A 208 -35.92 15.55 -3.11
C GLY A 208 -36.44 16.98 -3.36
N PRO A 209 -35.81 17.97 -2.71
CA PRO A 209 -36.23 19.37 -2.80
C PRO A 209 -36.04 19.97 -4.19
N GLU A 210 -36.73 21.09 -4.48
CA GLU A 210 -36.61 21.81 -5.76
C GLU A 210 -35.15 22.18 -6.10
N SER A 211 -34.34 22.46 -5.08
CA SER A 211 -32.95 22.91 -5.20
C SER A 211 -32.04 21.93 -5.94
N ILE A 212 -32.30 20.62 -5.89
CA ILE A 212 -31.46 19.60 -6.53
C ILE A 212 -31.83 19.29 -7.97
N ARG A 213 -32.98 19.80 -8.47
CA ARG A 213 -33.45 19.45 -9.83
C ARG A 213 -32.53 19.97 -10.94
N GLN A 214 -32.08 21.22 -10.85
CA GLN A 214 -31.13 21.80 -11.80
C GLN A 214 -29.75 21.12 -11.75
N PRO A 215 -29.17 20.85 -10.56
CA PRO A 215 -27.96 20.04 -10.44
C PRO A 215 -28.07 18.63 -11.05
N ILE A 216 -29.20 17.93 -10.83
CA ILE A 216 -29.49 16.62 -11.44
C ILE A 216 -29.47 16.71 -12.97
N GLU A 217 -30.20 17.68 -13.54
CA GLU A 217 -30.27 17.87 -15.00
C GLU A 217 -28.90 18.21 -15.60
N THR A 218 -28.09 19.00 -14.89
CA THR A 218 -26.73 19.36 -15.31
C THR A 218 -25.83 18.13 -15.34
N THR A 219 -25.92 17.28 -14.31
CA THR A 219 -25.15 16.03 -14.23
C THR A 219 -25.57 15.05 -15.31
N TRP A 220 -26.87 14.89 -15.55
CA TRP A 220 -27.36 14.04 -16.63
C TRP A 220 -26.87 14.51 -18.01
N LYS A 221 -26.93 15.82 -18.29
CA LYS A 221 -26.39 16.40 -19.54
C LYS A 221 -24.89 16.13 -19.70
N LEU A 222 -24.12 16.20 -18.62
CA LEU A 222 -22.70 15.84 -18.63
C LEU A 222 -22.53 14.36 -19.02
N LEU A 223 -23.23 13.45 -18.36
CA LEU A 223 -23.14 12.01 -18.63
C LEU A 223 -23.45 11.69 -20.10
N VAL A 224 -24.54 12.25 -20.64
CA VAL A 224 -24.93 12.10 -22.05
C VAL A 224 -23.84 12.65 -22.99
N SER A 225 -23.26 13.81 -22.67
CA SER A 225 -22.18 14.41 -23.46
C SER A 225 -20.93 13.53 -23.50
N ILE A 226 -20.52 12.95 -22.36
CA ILE A 226 -19.39 12.01 -22.32
C ILE A 226 -19.73 10.72 -23.06
N ARG A 227 -20.93 10.15 -22.86
CA ARG A 227 -21.37 8.94 -23.55
C ARG A 227 -21.33 9.07 -25.08
N SER A 228 -21.61 10.26 -25.61
CA SER A 228 -21.54 10.53 -27.06
C SER A 228 -20.12 10.42 -27.64
N GLN A 229 -19.09 10.61 -26.80
CA GLN A 229 -17.67 10.50 -27.19
C GLN A 229 -17.12 9.07 -27.03
N ALA A 230 -17.87 8.19 -26.34
CA ALA A 230 -17.37 6.90 -25.88
C ALA A 230 -16.94 5.98 -27.03
N ASN A 231 -17.63 5.99 -28.18
CA ASN A 231 -17.30 5.11 -29.32
C ASN A 231 -15.82 5.25 -29.72
N THR A 232 -15.35 6.48 -29.93
CA THR A 232 -13.97 6.77 -30.34
C THR A 232 -12.98 6.65 -29.17
N MET A 233 -13.36 7.16 -28.00
CA MET A 233 -12.41 7.25 -26.89
C MET A 233 -12.17 5.91 -26.20
N LEU A 234 -13.17 5.02 -26.17
CA LEU A 234 -12.99 3.65 -25.67
C LEU A 234 -12.04 2.87 -26.58
N GLU A 235 -12.14 3.04 -27.91
CA GLU A 235 -11.21 2.41 -28.86
C GLU A 235 -9.76 2.85 -28.59
N LYS A 236 -9.54 4.16 -28.41
CA LYS A 236 -8.22 4.72 -28.06
C LYS A 236 -7.69 4.21 -26.72
N ALA A 237 -8.55 4.05 -25.72
CA ALA A 237 -8.17 3.66 -24.36
C ALA A 237 -8.01 2.14 -24.16
N LEU A 238 -8.56 1.31 -25.06
CA LEU A 238 -8.45 -0.16 -24.95
C LEU A 238 -7.01 -0.66 -25.05
N ALA A 239 -6.23 -0.15 -26.00
CA ALA A 239 -4.83 -0.57 -26.18
C ALA A 239 -3.96 -0.37 -24.91
N PRO A 240 -3.89 0.84 -24.31
CA PRO A 240 -3.09 1.04 -23.10
C PRO A 240 -3.64 0.27 -21.89
N LEU A 241 -4.95 0.03 -21.83
CA LEU A 241 -5.52 -0.84 -20.80
C LEU A 241 -5.07 -2.29 -20.98
N ASN A 242 -5.18 -2.85 -22.19
CA ASN A 242 -4.78 -4.23 -22.46
C ASN A 242 -3.31 -4.45 -22.12
N GLU A 243 -2.42 -3.52 -22.49
CA GLU A 243 -1.01 -3.56 -22.10
C GLU A 243 -0.83 -3.59 -20.57
N THR A 244 -1.60 -2.78 -19.86
CA THR A 244 -1.57 -2.74 -18.38
C THR A 244 -2.05 -4.05 -17.76
N LEU A 245 -3.17 -4.60 -18.26
CA LEU A 245 -3.73 -5.84 -17.75
C LEU A 245 -2.84 -7.05 -18.07
N GLU A 246 -2.15 -7.04 -19.22
CA GLU A 246 -1.13 -8.05 -19.55
C GLU A 246 0.07 -7.99 -18.60
N LYS A 247 0.56 -6.78 -18.27
CA LYS A 247 1.62 -6.61 -17.26
C LYS A 247 1.15 -7.07 -15.88
N LEU A 248 -0.09 -6.78 -15.50
CA LEU A 248 -0.68 -7.28 -14.26
C LEU A 248 -0.76 -8.81 -14.25
N ALA A 249 -1.23 -9.43 -15.33
CA ALA A 249 -1.32 -10.87 -15.45
C ALA A 249 0.08 -11.52 -15.36
N ALA A 250 1.08 -10.96 -16.04
CA ALA A 250 2.47 -11.41 -15.93
C ALA A 250 3.02 -11.28 -14.50
N ARG A 251 2.71 -10.18 -13.81
CA ARG A 251 3.10 -9.95 -12.41
C ARG A 251 2.45 -10.95 -11.46
N LEU A 252 1.17 -11.26 -11.65
CA LEU A 252 0.43 -12.27 -10.89
C LEU A 252 1.01 -13.66 -11.14
N ARG A 253 1.31 -14.00 -12.39
CA ARG A 253 1.99 -15.26 -12.75
C ARG A 253 3.31 -15.41 -12.00
N GLN A 254 4.13 -14.36 -12.01
CA GLN A 254 5.41 -14.33 -11.31
C GLN A 254 5.24 -14.55 -9.80
N GLU A 255 4.27 -13.90 -9.14
CA GLU A 255 3.96 -14.19 -7.73
C GLU A 255 3.50 -15.64 -7.56
N GLY A 256 2.62 -16.15 -8.42
CA GLY A 256 2.06 -17.50 -8.32
C GLY A 256 3.11 -18.60 -8.48
N ASP A 257 4.06 -18.42 -9.39
CA ASP A 257 5.19 -19.33 -9.60
C ASP A 257 6.15 -19.27 -8.39
N ASN A 258 6.36 -18.08 -7.82
CA ASN A 258 7.17 -17.91 -6.60
C ASN A 258 6.47 -18.49 -5.35
N TYR A 259 5.14 -18.47 -5.30
CA TYR A 259 4.35 -18.88 -4.12
C TYR A 259 4.48 -20.39 -3.83
N TYR A 260 4.61 -21.23 -4.86
CA TYR A 260 4.76 -22.68 -4.73
C TYR A 260 6.12 -23.22 -5.16
N LYS A 261 7.11 -22.35 -5.37
CA LYS A 261 8.45 -22.79 -5.70
C LYS A 261 8.99 -23.63 -4.54
N ALA A 262 9.16 -24.93 -4.80
CA ALA A 262 9.83 -25.82 -3.88
C ALA A 262 11.29 -25.38 -3.77
N HIS A 263 11.67 -24.88 -2.61
CA HIS A 263 13.08 -24.70 -2.24
C HIS A 263 13.48 -25.95 -1.46
N THR A 264 14.67 -26.51 -1.71
CA THR A 264 15.17 -27.65 -0.94
C THR A 264 15.37 -27.22 0.52
N GLY A 265 14.48 -27.64 1.43
CA GLY A 265 14.49 -27.24 2.85
C GLY A 265 13.10 -27.21 3.50
N ALA A 266 13.03 -26.79 4.77
CA ALA A 266 11.77 -26.48 5.47
C ALA A 266 11.21 -25.17 4.89
N ASN A 267 10.08 -25.24 4.18
CA ASN A 267 9.64 -24.23 3.24
C ASN A 267 8.37 -23.52 3.77
N PRO A 268 8.47 -22.45 4.57
CA PRO A 268 7.33 -21.56 4.74
C PRO A 268 7.13 -20.75 3.46
N HIS A 269 5.90 -20.73 2.97
CA HIS A 269 5.47 -19.94 1.82
C HIS A 269 5.73 -18.45 2.10
N ARG A 270 6.85 -17.91 1.60
CA ARG A 270 7.30 -16.51 1.73
C ARG A 270 7.66 -16.11 3.17
N PRO A 271 8.87 -15.57 3.43
CA PRO A 271 9.15 -14.88 4.69
C PRO A 271 8.25 -13.65 4.76
N THR A 272 7.27 -13.67 5.67
CA THR A 272 6.50 -12.49 6.03
C THR A 272 7.10 -11.88 7.28
N ARG A 273 7.43 -10.59 7.23
CA ARG A 273 7.80 -9.86 8.45
C ARG A 273 6.61 -9.87 9.40
N LEU A 274 6.89 -10.11 10.67
CA LEU A 274 5.91 -9.98 11.74
C LEU A 274 5.32 -8.57 11.72
N LYS A 275 4.03 -8.45 12.03
CA LYS A 275 3.46 -7.12 12.30
C LYS A 275 3.93 -6.63 13.66
N ASP A 276 4.01 -5.32 13.83
CA ASP A 276 4.50 -4.70 15.06
C ASP A 276 3.74 -5.14 16.33
N ALA A 277 2.41 -5.36 16.22
CA ALA A 277 1.59 -5.86 17.33
C ALA A 277 1.87 -7.34 17.66
N GLU A 278 1.98 -8.18 16.63
CA GLU A 278 2.30 -9.61 16.77
C GLU A 278 3.70 -9.79 17.40
N GLU A 279 4.66 -8.98 16.95
CA GLU A 279 5.99 -8.95 17.55
C GLU A 279 5.94 -8.51 19.02
N ALA A 280 5.21 -7.43 19.35
CA ALA A 280 5.15 -6.94 20.72
C ALA A 280 4.56 -7.98 21.69
N GLU A 281 3.51 -8.70 21.28
CA GLU A 281 2.95 -9.82 22.05
C GLU A 281 3.97 -10.95 22.26
N LEU A 282 4.70 -11.33 21.20
CA LEU A 282 5.74 -12.35 21.28
C LEU A 282 6.87 -11.96 22.24
N LEU A 283 7.27 -10.68 22.26
CA LEU A 283 8.35 -10.19 23.11
C LEU A 283 7.93 -10.12 24.58
N VAL A 284 6.69 -9.74 24.89
CA VAL A 284 6.16 -9.79 26.27
C VAL A 284 6.06 -11.22 26.77
N HIS A 285 5.64 -12.16 25.92
CA HIS A 285 5.54 -13.56 26.26
C HIS A 285 6.92 -14.21 26.49
N ASN A 286 7.83 -14.09 25.52
CA ASN A 286 9.11 -14.81 25.52
C ASN A 286 10.23 -14.09 26.29
N LYS A 287 10.12 -12.78 26.52
CA LYS A 287 11.06 -11.95 27.29
C LYS A 287 12.53 -12.19 26.92
N PRO A 288 12.91 -11.98 25.65
CA PRO A 288 14.30 -12.19 25.24
C PRO A 288 15.22 -11.15 25.90
N ASP A 289 16.51 -11.49 26.01
CA ASP A 289 17.55 -10.69 26.69
C ASP A 289 17.83 -9.30 26.06
N TRP A 290 17.32 -9.07 24.85
CA TRP A 290 17.48 -7.82 24.11
C TRP A 290 16.30 -6.85 24.24
N VAL A 291 15.24 -7.20 25.00
CA VAL A 291 14.07 -6.36 25.27
C VAL A 291 13.88 -6.15 26.76
N ASP A 292 13.68 -4.91 27.17
CA ASP A 292 13.30 -4.57 28.53
C ASP A 292 11.80 -4.27 28.60
N VAL A 293 11.15 -4.64 29.70
CA VAL A 293 9.71 -4.49 29.90
C VAL A 293 9.44 -3.55 31.07
N GLY A 294 8.60 -2.53 30.86
CA GLY A 294 8.20 -1.56 31.87
C GLY A 294 9.31 -0.60 32.31
N VAL A 295 10.33 -0.40 31.47
CA VAL A 295 11.44 0.52 31.75
C VAL A 295 11.32 1.80 30.93
N THR A 296 11.94 2.88 31.40
CA THR A 296 12.06 4.12 30.63
C THR A 296 13.20 4.03 29.62
N GLU A 297 13.04 4.70 28.49
CA GLU A 297 14.08 4.86 27.46
C GLU A 297 15.38 5.44 28.04
N LYS A 298 16.49 4.70 27.87
CA LYS A 298 17.81 5.12 28.34
C LYS A 298 18.47 6.16 27.43
N TYR A 299 18.21 6.06 26.12
CA TYR A 299 18.78 6.91 25.09
C TYR A 299 17.63 7.54 24.27
N PRO A 300 16.86 8.49 24.84
CA PRO A 300 15.68 9.05 24.16
C PRO A 300 16.04 9.69 22.82
N GLY A 301 15.18 9.51 21.82
CA GLY A 301 15.41 10.03 20.47
C GLY A 301 15.32 11.54 20.35
N LEU A 302 16.05 12.12 19.38
CA LEU A 302 15.97 13.54 19.06
C LEU A 302 14.59 13.89 18.51
N LYS A 303 13.99 14.97 19.02
CA LYS A 303 12.72 15.49 18.49
C LYS A 303 12.89 16.18 17.13
N GLN A 304 14.00 16.89 16.97
CA GLN A 304 14.34 17.64 15.75
C GLN A 304 15.85 17.92 15.72
N ALA A 305 16.36 18.21 14.52
CA ALA A 305 17.71 18.72 14.34
C ALA A 305 17.83 20.16 14.88
N SER A 306 19.03 20.53 15.36
CA SER A 306 19.36 21.90 15.76
C SER A 306 19.35 22.85 14.55
N ALA A 307 19.27 24.16 14.79
CA ALA A 307 19.32 25.15 13.71
C ALA A 307 20.62 25.05 12.89
N GLU A 308 21.75 24.83 13.55
CA GLU A 308 23.04 24.59 12.91
C GLU A 308 23.01 23.33 12.05
N GLN A 309 22.54 22.21 12.59
CA GLN A 309 22.44 20.95 11.83
C GLN A 309 21.54 21.11 10.60
N LYS A 310 20.41 21.81 10.72
CA LYS A 310 19.52 22.12 9.59
C LYS A 310 20.22 22.98 8.52
N SER A 311 21.00 23.99 8.92
CA SER A 311 21.75 24.83 7.97
C SER A 311 22.87 24.10 7.23
N LEU A 312 23.36 22.99 7.79
CA LEU A 312 24.40 22.15 7.21
C LEU A 312 23.86 21.09 6.25
N MET A 313 22.56 20.83 6.23
CA MET A 313 21.94 19.83 5.36
C MET A 313 21.80 20.34 3.93
N ARG A 314 22.23 19.54 2.95
CA ARG A 314 22.02 19.80 1.52
C ARG A 314 20.67 19.26 1.08
N LEU A 315 19.88 20.10 0.41
CA LEU A 315 18.56 19.71 -0.13
C LEU A 315 18.67 18.89 -1.43
N GLU A 316 19.79 18.99 -2.14
CA GLU A 316 20.07 18.27 -3.38
C GLU A 316 21.47 17.65 -3.31
N LYS A 317 21.66 16.51 -3.99
CA LYS A 317 22.89 15.72 -3.95
C LYS A 317 24.13 16.50 -4.43
N ASP A 318 23.98 17.32 -5.47
CA ASP A 318 25.09 18.03 -6.11
C ASP A 318 25.42 19.38 -5.44
N LYS A 319 24.72 19.72 -4.35
CA LYS A 319 24.98 20.94 -3.56
C LYS A 319 25.94 20.66 -2.41
N GLU A 320 26.72 21.67 -2.02
CA GLU A 320 27.56 21.58 -0.83
C GLU A 320 26.71 21.35 0.42
N GLY A 321 27.16 20.43 1.29
CA GLY A 321 26.55 20.17 2.59
C GLY A 321 26.52 18.70 2.96
N TRP A 322 25.84 18.41 4.06
CA TRP A 322 25.66 17.08 4.65
C TRP A 322 24.35 16.46 4.19
N PRO A 323 24.23 15.13 4.14
CA PRO A 323 22.99 14.46 3.73
C PRO A 323 21.76 15.05 4.46
N ALA A 324 20.71 15.42 3.72
CA ALA A 324 19.45 15.79 4.36
C ALA A 324 18.84 14.57 5.03
N LEU A 325 18.43 14.73 6.29
CA LEU A 325 17.78 13.67 7.05
C LEU A 325 16.29 13.93 7.12
N SER A 326 15.50 12.87 6.91
CA SER A 326 14.09 12.88 7.27
C SER A 326 13.90 13.04 8.79
N GLU A 327 12.69 13.41 9.22
CA GLU A 327 12.38 13.45 10.65
C GLU A 327 12.62 12.10 11.34
N ASP A 328 12.30 10.99 10.67
CA ASP A 328 12.47 9.65 11.23
C ASP A 328 13.95 9.27 11.36
N ASN A 329 14.79 9.69 10.39
CA ASN A 329 16.23 9.51 10.53
C ASN A 329 16.79 10.35 11.69
N ILE A 330 16.31 11.57 11.90
CA ILE A 330 16.72 12.39 13.04
C ILE A 330 16.31 11.73 14.37
N LYS A 331 15.06 11.25 14.47
CA LYS A 331 14.55 10.56 15.68
C LYS A 331 15.29 9.27 16.00
N SER A 332 15.93 8.65 14.99
CA SER A 332 16.75 7.45 15.20
C SER A 332 18.02 7.70 16.01
N PHE A 333 18.45 8.96 16.18
CA PHE A 333 19.60 9.32 17.00
C PHE A 333 19.18 9.78 18.39
N HIS A 334 19.94 9.40 19.42
CA HIS A 334 19.90 10.07 20.72
C HIS A 334 20.66 11.40 20.66
N GLN A 335 21.80 11.40 19.97
CA GLN A 335 22.59 12.58 19.63
C GLN A 335 23.19 12.33 18.25
N MET A 336 23.38 13.38 17.46
CA MET A 336 24.00 13.26 16.13
C MET A 336 25.02 14.36 15.88
N ARG A 337 26.08 14.02 15.17
CA ARG A 337 27.13 14.92 14.70
C ARG A 337 27.43 14.64 13.23
N TYR A 338 27.93 15.64 12.55
CA TYR A 338 28.44 15.50 11.18
C TYR A 338 29.87 14.98 11.21
N VAL A 339 30.22 14.01 10.36
CA VAL A 339 31.54 13.38 10.33
C VAL A 339 32.01 13.08 8.91
N GLU A 340 33.22 13.51 8.56
CA GLU A 340 33.84 13.13 7.29
C GLU A 340 34.56 11.80 7.46
N LEU A 341 34.13 10.80 6.70
CA LEU A 341 34.78 9.50 6.66
C LEU A 341 35.92 9.55 5.63
N PRO A 342 37.15 9.18 6.01
CA PRO A 342 38.27 9.16 5.09
C PRO A 342 38.13 8.02 4.08
N GLN A 343 38.85 8.14 2.95
CA GLN A 343 39.01 7.05 1.99
C GLN A 343 39.41 5.73 2.66
N ASN A 344 38.96 4.61 2.10
CA ASN A 344 39.19 3.25 2.57
C ASN A 344 38.58 2.90 3.94
N GLU A 345 37.87 3.82 4.59
CA GLU A 345 37.08 3.49 5.79
C GLU A 345 36.01 2.45 5.42
N LYS A 346 35.81 1.44 6.27
CA LYS A 346 34.81 0.39 6.09
C LYS A 346 33.58 0.64 6.95
N LEU A 347 32.42 0.60 6.30
CA LEU A 347 31.12 0.65 6.92
C LEU A 347 30.42 -0.69 6.80
N TYR A 348 29.77 -1.10 7.87
CA TYR A 348 29.07 -2.38 7.96
C TYR A 348 27.57 -2.13 8.10
N ARG A 349 26.76 -2.97 7.46
CA ARG A 349 25.30 -2.95 7.60
C ARG A 349 24.82 -4.37 7.79
N VAL A 350 24.06 -4.60 8.86
CA VAL A 350 23.37 -5.88 9.13
C VAL A 350 21.99 -5.86 8.48
N LEU A 351 21.62 -6.95 7.82
CA LEU A 351 20.39 -7.04 7.04
C LEU A 351 19.85 -8.46 6.93
N ASP A 352 18.58 -8.55 6.56
CA ASP A 352 17.89 -9.79 6.23
C ASP A 352 17.82 -10.02 4.71
N PRO A 353 17.43 -11.22 4.26
CA PRO A 353 17.37 -11.54 2.84
C PRO A 353 16.38 -10.65 2.07
N ALA A 354 15.39 -10.04 2.74
CA ALA A 354 14.38 -9.17 2.12
C ALA A 354 14.83 -7.72 1.97
N SER A 355 15.85 -7.28 2.71
CA SER A 355 16.32 -5.89 2.78
C SER A 355 17.14 -5.49 1.55
N SER A 356 17.26 -4.18 1.31
CA SER A 356 18.21 -3.61 0.33
C SER A 356 19.57 -3.33 0.97
N ASP A 357 20.64 -3.57 0.22
CA ASP A 357 22.04 -3.47 0.64
C ASP A 357 22.47 -2.01 0.86
N ASN A 358 21.93 -1.08 0.07
CA ASN A 358 22.34 0.32 0.02
C ASN A 358 21.40 1.28 0.78
N SER A 359 20.66 0.79 1.78
CA SER A 359 19.78 1.64 2.59
C SER A 359 20.57 2.42 3.66
N PHE A 360 19.91 3.31 4.41
CA PHE A 360 20.52 4.47 5.06
C PHE A 360 21.28 4.20 6.37
N CYS A 361 20.97 3.14 7.13
CA CYS A 361 21.65 2.82 8.41
C CYS A 361 22.89 1.94 8.23
N TRP A 362 24.01 2.37 8.80
CA TRP A 362 25.33 1.72 8.80
C TRP A 362 25.98 1.83 10.19
N MET A 363 27.08 1.11 10.39
CA MET A 363 27.92 1.22 11.58
C MET A 363 29.39 1.16 11.18
N ARG A 364 30.28 1.62 12.06
CA ARG A 364 31.73 1.44 11.88
C ARG A 364 32.13 -0.02 12.05
N GLU A 365 33.27 -0.38 11.46
CA GLU A 365 33.90 -1.68 11.67
C GLU A 365 34.06 -2.04 13.15
N ALA A 366 34.53 -1.09 13.98
CA ALA A 366 34.72 -1.32 15.41
C ALA A 366 33.41 -1.68 16.14
N GLU A 367 32.29 -1.07 15.75
CA GLU A 367 30.98 -1.39 16.32
C GLU A 367 30.51 -2.78 15.89
N PHE A 368 30.65 -3.10 14.60
CA PHE A 368 30.27 -4.42 14.08
C PHE A 368 31.08 -5.55 14.72
N MET A 369 32.40 -5.39 14.80
CA MET A 369 33.30 -6.40 15.37
C MET A 369 33.10 -6.59 16.89
N ALA A 370 32.51 -5.60 17.58
CA ALA A 370 32.16 -5.73 18.99
C ALA A 370 30.90 -6.59 19.23
N LEU A 371 30.07 -6.81 18.20
CA LEU A 371 28.84 -7.59 18.30
C LEU A 371 29.15 -9.09 18.24
N LYS A 372 28.74 -9.82 19.28
CA LYS A 372 28.92 -11.28 19.40
C LYS A 372 27.67 -12.08 19.06
N SER A 373 26.51 -11.43 18.99
CA SER A 373 25.23 -12.09 18.75
C SER A 373 24.19 -11.12 18.17
N LYS A 374 23.13 -11.70 17.60
CA LYS A 374 21.95 -10.96 17.16
C LYS A 374 21.29 -10.19 18.30
N SER A 375 21.16 -10.77 19.49
CA SER A 375 20.60 -10.08 20.67
C SER A 375 21.37 -8.79 20.98
N GLN A 376 22.70 -8.83 20.96
CA GLN A 376 23.51 -7.64 21.20
C GLN A 376 23.29 -6.57 20.13
N TRP A 377 23.19 -6.98 18.87
CA TRP A 377 22.90 -6.06 17.78
C TRP A 377 21.52 -5.40 17.95
N ARG A 378 20.45 -6.20 18.17
CA ARG A 378 19.09 -5.69 18.39
C ARG A 378 19.03 -4.72 19.56
N ARG A 379 19.66 -5.08 20.68
CA ARG A 379 19.68 -4.26 21.90
C ARG A 379 20.45 -2.96 21.69
N ARG A 380 21.68 -3.03 21.18
CA ARG A 380 22.59 -1.88 21.06
C ARG A 380 22.22 -0.92 19.93
N PHE A 381 21.65 -1.43 18.84
CA PHE A 381 21.22 -0.61 17.69
C PHE A 381 19.71 -0.39 17.63
N ALA A 382 18.97 -0.87 18.64
CA ALA A 382 17.52 -0.73 18.77
C ALA A 382 16.74 -1.16 17.52
N VAL A 383 17.02 -2.36 17.01
CA VAL A 383 16.42 -2.89 15.78
C VAL A 383 15.38 -3.97 16.08
N TRP A 384 14.11 -3.66 15.82
CA TRP A 384 13.02 -4.62 15.92
C TRP A 384 13.15 -5.77 14.92
N LYS A 385 12.62 -6.93 15.31
CA LYS A 385 12.50 -8.10 14.44
C LYS A 385 11.60 -7.82 13.25
N SER A 386 10.48 -7.09 13.44
CA SER A 386 9.59 -6.71 12.33
C SER A 386 10.29 -5.85 11.27
N TRP A 387 11.36 -5.15 11.64
CA TRP A 387 12.12 -4.30 10.71
C TRP A 387 13.20 -5.07 9.97
N ASN A 388 13.87 -6.00 10.64
CA ASN A 388 15.03 -6.71 10.12
C ASN A 388 15.31 -8.00 10.91
N GLU A 389 15.35 -9.13 10.21
CA GLU A 389 15.61 -10.46 10.76
C GLU A 389 17.10 -10.78 10.97
N ASN A 390 18.00 -9.94 10.45
CA ASN A 390 19.45 -10.19 10.36
C ASN A 390 19.78 -11.44 9.52
N GLY A 391 21.02 -11.92 9.61
CA GLY A 391 21.58 -13.16 9.09
C GLY A 391 22.64 -12.89 8.04
N GLU A 392 22.64 -11.67 7.51
CA GLU A 392 23.56 -11.21 6.49
C GLU A 392 24.11 -9.83 6.86
N TYR A 393 25.26 -9.49 6.29
CA TYR A 393 25.80 -8.15 6.32
C TYR A 393 26.49 -7.81 5.00
N VAL A 394 26.59 -6.52 4.72
CA VAL A 394 27.41 -5.98 3.62
C VAL A 394 28.45 -5.02 4.18
N VAL A 395 29.53 -4.85 3.42
CA VAL A 395 30.60 -3.91 3.73
C VAL A 395 30.68 -2.91 2.60
N TYR A 396 30.60 -1.63 2.92
CA TYR A 396 30.91 -0.54 2.00
C TYR A 396 32.29 0.02 2.32
N THR A 397 33.10 0.26 1.31
CA THR A 397 34.42 0.90 1.47
C THR A 397 34.37 2.29 0.87
N VAL A 398 34.76 3.33 1.61
CA VAL A 398 34.83 4.69 1.06
C VAL A 398 35.83 4.73 -0.10
N PRO A 399 35.46 5.21 -1.31
CA PRO A 399 36.32 5.15 -2.49
C PRO A 399 37.68 5.83 -2.28
N PRO A 400 38.78 5.28 -2.84
CA PRO A 400 40.09 5.92 -2.85
C PRO A 400 40.03 7.34 -3.40
N GLY A 401 40.78 8.26 -2.79
CA GLY A 401 40.83 9.67 -3.19
C GLY A 401 39.56 10.47 -2.89
N THR A 402 38.60 9.92 -2.14
CA THR A 402 37.37 10.62 -1.75
C THR A 402 37.21 10.72 -0.23
N THR A 403 36.33 11.61 0.21
CA THR A 403 35.79 11.64 1.58
C THR A 403 34.28 11.54 1.51
N MET A 404 33.66 10.92 2.53
CA MET A 404 32.20 10.77 2.58
C MET A 404 31.63 11.53 3.77
N LYS A 405 30.64 12.40 3.50
CA LYS A 405 29.94 13.18 4.51
C LYS A 405 28.74 12.40 5.04
N VAL A 406 28.74 12.04 6.32
CA VAL A 406 27.68 11.29 7.00
C VAL A 406 27.22 11.94 8.31
N TRP A 407 26.06 11.51 8.81
CA TRP A 407 25.65 11.77 10.19
C TRP A 407 25.97 10.56 11.07
N GLU A 408 26.53 10.80 12.24
CA GLU A 408 26.94 9.75 13.17
C GLU A 408 26.49 10.08 14.59
N GLY A 409 26.11 9.06 15.37
CA GLY A 409 25.89 9.19 16.79
C GLY A 409 25.19 7.97 17.41
N PRO A 410 24.93 8.00 18.73
CA PRO A 410 24.28 6.89 19.42
C PRO A 410 22.85 6.67 18.92
N ALA A 411 22.47 5.42 18.68
CA ALA A 411 21.11 5.03 18.36
C ALA A 411 20.15 5.35 19.51
N ALA A 412 19.00 5.90 19.17
CA ALA A 412 17.91 6.14 20.12
C ALA A 412 17.30 4.81 20.57
N SER A 413 16.85 4.78 21.82
CA SER A 413 15.96 3.74 22.31
C SER A 413 14.71 3.67 21.44
N GLN A 414 14.16 2.47 21.26
CA GLN A 414 12.88 2.27 20.60
C GLN A 414 11.90 1.69 21.59
N SER A 415 10.67 2.21 21.63
CA SER A 415 9.62 1.75 22.53
C SER A 415 8.34 1.40 21.78
N ARG A 416 7.60 0.42 22.31
CA ARG A 416 6.24 0.08 21.87
C ARG A 416 5.38 -0.21 23.09
N SER A 417 4.14 0.24 23.08
CA SER A 417 3.16 -0.10 24.11
C SER A 417 2.30 -1.27 23.64
N VAL A 418 2.07 -2.25 24.52
CA VAL A 418 1.24 -3.42 24.26
C VAL A 418 0.29 -3.67 25.42
N THR A 419 -0.93 -4.13 25.11
CA THR A 419 -1.92 -4.50 26.11
C THR A 419 -1.73 -5.96 26.50
N ASP A 420 -1.21 -6.21 27.70
CA ASP A 420 -1.09 -7.55 28.27
C ASP A 420 -2.03 -7.70 29.46
N ASN A 421 -2.92 -8.70 29.42
CA ASN A 421 -3.91 -8.97 30.48
C ASN A 421 -4.71 -7.73 30.93
N GLY A 422 -5.06 -6.85 29.97
CA GLY A 422 -5.82 -5.63 30.22
C GLY A 422 -5.01 -4.47 30.82
N LYS A 423 -3.68 -4.59 30.89
CA LYS A 423 -2.76 -3.52 31.31
C LYS A 423 -1.85 -3.13 30.15
N ASN A 424 -1.62 -1.83 30.00
CA ASN A 424 -0.63 -1.33 29.06
C ASN A 424 0.76 -1.53 29.65
N VAL A 425 1.64 -2.17 28.88
CA VAL A 425 3.03 -2.43 29.22
C VAL A 425 3.90 -1.90 28.09
N ASP A 426 4.93 -1.13 28.43
CA ASP A 426 5.90 -0.65 27.45
C ASP A 426 7.05 -1.65 27.33
N ILE A 427 7.43 -1.97 26.09
CA ILE A 427 8.63 -2.73 25.78
C ILE A 427 9.64 -1.79 25.13
N VAL A 428 10.91 -1.92 25.51
CA VAL A 428 11.98 -0.99 25.12
C VAL A 428 13.20 -1.75 24.62
N LEU A 429 13.73 -1.31 23.48
CA LEU A 429 15.08 -1.63 23.03
C LEU A 429 16.02 -0.52 23.50
N GLU A 430 17.13 -0.91 24.12
CA GLU A 430 18.01 0.03 24.80
C GLU A 430 18.59 1.09 23.86
N GLY A 431 19.19 0.71 22.73
CA GLY A 431 19.95 1.62 21.87
C GLY A 431 21.35 1.92 22.39
N GLY A 432 21.90 3.06 21.99
CA GLY A 432 23.21 3.58 22.44
C GLY A 432 24.42 3.20 21.57
N GLY A 433 24.26 2.27 20.62
CA GLY A 433 25.30 1.93 19.65
C GLY A 433 25.60 3.06 18.68
N ILE A 434 26.86 3.22 18.27
CA ILE A 434 27.22 4.29 17.33
C ILE A 434 26.78 3.88 15.92
N GLN A 435 25.72 4.51 15.44
CA GLN A 435 25.22 4.33 14.10
C GLN A 435 25.65 5.49 13.19
N ILE A 436 25.64 5.20 11.90
CA ILE A 436 25.88 6.15 10.83
C ILE A 436 24.63 6.14 9.94
N VAL A 437 24.12 7.32 9.63
CA VAL A 437 23.09 7.52 8.62
C VAL A 437 23.69 8.22 7.41
N ILE A 438 23.49 7.61 6.25
CA ILE A 438 23.92 8.11 4.95
C ILE A 438 22.73 8.28 4.02
N ASP A 439 22.89 9.10 2.99
CA ASP A 439 21.98 9.08 1.85
C ASP A 439 22.33 7.87 0.94
N PRO A 440 21.40 6.93 0.69
CA PRO A 440 21.59 5.85 -0.27
C PRO A 440 22.11 6.30 -1.64
N ALA A 441 21.75 7.50 -2.08
CA ALA A 441 22.18 8.06 -3.35
C ALA A 441 23.68 8.43 -3.39
N ASP A 442 24.33 8.60 -2.24
CA ASP A 442 25.76 8.91 -2.14
C ASP A 442 26.65 7.68 -2.31
N LEU A 443 26.09 6.48 -2.20
CA LEU A 443 26.87 5.25 -2.26
C LEU A 443 27.34 4.97 -3.70
N ASN A 444 28.65 4.83 -3.86
CA ASN A 444 29.21 4.28 -5.08
C ASN A 444 29.15 2.75 -5.02
N LEU A 445 28.19 2.15 -5.72
CA LEU A 445 27.92 0.71 -5.67
C LEU A 445 29.12 -0.17 -6.09
N ASN A 446 30.10 0.36 -6.82
CA ASN A 446 31.32 -0.37 -7.17
C ASN A 446 32.19 -0.69 -5.94
N TYR A 447 31.98 0.02 -4.84
CA TYR A 447 32.70 -0.18 -3.57
C TYR A 447 31.83 -0.86 -2.51
N LEU A 448 30.65 -1.34 -2.89
CA LEU A 448 29.81 -2.18 -2.06
C LEU A 448 30.23 -3.63 -2.24
N GLY A 449 30.68 -4.25 -1.15
CA GLY A 449 31.04 -5.65 -1.11
C GLY A 449 29.84 -6.57 -1.26
N LYS A 450 30.11 -7.84 -1.56
CA LYS A 450 29.08 -8.89 -1.58
C LYS A 450 28.53 -9.11 -0.17
N ARG A 451 27.29 -9.59 -0.11
CA ARG A 451 26.69 -10.04 1.15
C ARG A 451 27.54 -11.16 1.76
N GLN A 452 27.62 -11.16 3.09
CA GLN A 452 28.31 -12.15 3.91
C GLN A 452 27.42 -12.58 5.07
N HIS A 453 27.62 -13.79 5.61
CA HIS A 453 26.85 -14.28 6.76
C HIS A 453 27.35 -13.66 8.06
N THR A 454 26.44 -13.21 8.92
CA THR A 454 26.81 -12.79 10.28
C THR A 454 27.18 -13.97 11.17
N GLY A 455 26.70 -15.17 10.85
CA GLY A 455 26.87 -16.38 11.67
C GLY A 455 25.96 -16.42 12.89
N TRP A 456 25.07 -15.44 13.07
CA TRP A 456 24.16 -15.36 14.23
C TRP A 456 22.84 -16.12 14.04
N GLY A 457 22.57 -16.63 12.83
CA GLY A 457 21.30 -17.27 12.47
C GLY A 457 20.14 -16.29 12.28
N TYR A 458 19.01 -16.81 11.79
CA TYR A 458 17.81 -16.03 11.49
C TYR A 458 16.73 -16.11 12.58
N ARG A 459 16.71 -17.16 13.41
CA ARG A 459 15.68 -17.35 14.48
C ARG A 459 15.98 -16.56 15.74
N ASP A 460 14.97 -15.92 16.33
CA ASP A 460 15.07 -15.27 17.64
C ASP A 460 14.58 -16.21 18.76
N PHE A 461 13.73 -17.20 18.45
CA PHE A 461 13.17 -18.16 19.43
C PHE A 461 13.41 -19.62 19.01
N SER A 462 13.41 -20.55 19.97
CA SER A 462 13.74 -21.96 19.74
C SER A 462 12.69 -22.74 18.96
N ASP A 463 11.42 -22.33 19.10
CA ASP A 463 10.23 -22.91 18.47
C ASP A 463 9.85 -22.20 17.15
N GLU A 464 10.60 -21.16 16.76
CA GLU A 464 10.38 -20.44 15.52
C GLU A 464 10.72 -21.31 14.30
N VAL A 465 9.83 -21.30 13.30
CA VAL A 465 10.13 -21.86 11.97
C VAL A 465 11.10 -20.90 11.30
N ASP A 466 12.30 -21.37 10.96
CA ASP A 466 13.28 -20.55 10.25
C ASP A 466 12.78 -20.30 8.82
N MET A 467 12.26 -19.08 8.60
CA MET A 467 11.65 -18.68 7.34
C MET A 467 12.64 -18.53 6.18
N TYR A 468 13.94 -18.61 6.46
CA TYR A 468 15.00 -18.37 5.48
C TYR A 468 15.83 -19.63 5.18
N ILE A 469 15.41 -20.80 5.67
CA ILE A 469 15.98 -22.09 5.22
C ILE A 469 15.68 -22.28 3.72
N GLY A 470 16.72 -22.34 2.89
CA GLY A 470 16.62 -22.64 1.45
C GLY A 470 16.33 -21.44 0.54
N ILE A 471 16.23 -20.21 1.07
CA ILE A 471 16.17 -18.96 0.29
C ILE A 471 17.60 -18.57 -0.12
N PRO A 472 17.84 -17.91 -1.27
CA PRO A 472 19.18 -17.45 -1.60
C PRO A 472 19.76 -16.58 -0.49
N GLN A 473 20.78 -17.10 0.21
CA GLN A 473 21.22 -16.54 1.49
C GLN A 473 22.20 -15.37 1.39
N LEU A 474 22.61 -14.96 0.18
CA LEU A 474 23.61 -13.90 -0.06
C LEU A 474 23.40 -13.23 -1.44
N GLN A 475 22.17 -12.83 -1.75
CA GLN A 475 21.87 -12.13 -3.01
C GLN A 475 21.91 -10.61 -2.82
N THR A 476 22.73 -9.93 -3.62
CA THR A 476 22.77 -8.47 -3.67
C THR A 476 21.41 -7.89 -4.08
N LYS A 477 20.90 -6.93 -3.31
CA LYS A 477 19.67 -6.19 -3.60
C LYS A 477 19.92 -4.69 -3.50
N ILE A 478 19.87 -3.99 -4.62
CA ILE A 478 20.06 -2.54 -4.66
C ILE A 478 18.70 -1.85 -4.73
N PHE A 479 18.44 -0.94 -3.79
CA PHE A 479 17.37 0.03 -3.90
C PHE A 479 17.79 1.13 -4.87
N VAL A 480 17.02 1.36 -5.92
CA VAL A 480 17.21 2.48 -6.83
C VAL A 480 16.12 3.50 -6.47
N PRO A 481 16.47 4.65 -5.86
CA PRO A 481 15.50 5.73 -5.68
C PRO A 481 14.94 6.14 -7.05
N GLU A 482 13.62 6.32 -7.17
CA GLU A 482 13.05 6.88 -8.39
C GLU A 482 13.48 8.34 -8.55
N GLU A 483 13.85 8.72 -9.78
CA GLU A 483 14.10 10.11 -10.18
C GLU A 483 12.85 11.00 -10.05
#